data_AF-A0AAV8ZGR3-F1
#
_entry.id   AF-A0AAV8ZGR3-F1
#
_cell.length_a   1.000
_cell.length_b   1.000
_cell.length_c   1.000
_cell.angle_alpha   90.00
_cell.angle_beta   90.00
_cell.angle_gamma   90.00
#
_symmetry.space_group_name_H-M   'P 1'
#
loop_
_entity.id
_entity.type
_entity.pdbx_description
1 polymer ?
#
loop_
_entity_poly.entity_id
_entity_poly.type
_entity_poly.pdbx_seq_one_letter_code
_entity_poly.pdbx_strand_id
1 'polypeptide(L)'
;MQNVETVRKLRTIFGRHEAPSAPGIRKFLRKVRETGMLMDNRSHPRDRLVSTAERIAAVAQSVRENPRISTRHRAQQPNISRTSLRRILHKDLGLFAYKLQ
;
A
#
# COMPACT_ATOMS: atom_id res chain seq x y z
N MET A 1 -19.03 32.73 5.42
CA MET A 1 -19.99 33.07 4.35
C MET A 1 -19.65 32.44 3.00
N GLN A 2 -18.37 32.36 2.58
CA GLN A 2 -17.99 31.81 1.26
C GLN A 2 -18.40 30.35 0.98
N ASN A 3 -18.52 29.47 1.98
CA ASN A 3 -18.85 28.06 1.76
C ASN A 3 -20.34 27.81 1.43
N VAL A 4 -21.26 28.69 1.85
CA VAL A 4 -22.71 28.50 1.66
C VAL A 4 -23.09 28.76 0.20
N GLU A 5 -22.53 29.80 -0.40
CA GLU A 5 -22.71 30.12 -1.82
C GLU A 5 -22.11 29.04 -2.72
N THR A 6 -20.94 28.52 -2.37
CA THR A 6 -20.31 27.42 -3.10
C THR A 6 -21.17 26.16 -3.08
N VAL A 7 -21.73 25.77 -1.93
CA VAL A 7 -22.66 24.63 -1.85
C VAL A 7 -23.90 24.87 -2.71
N ARG A 8 -24.45 26.09 -2.71
CA ARG A 8 -25.63 26.44 -3.51
C ARG A 8 -25.37 26.32 -5.01
N LYS A 9 -24.21 26.82 -5.47
CA LYS A 9 -23.76 26.67 -6.87
C LYS A 9 -23.54 25.20 -7.23
N LEU A 10 -22.87 24.43 -6.37
CA LEU A 10 -22.63 23.00 -6.60
C LEU A 10 -23.93 22.18 -6.63
N ARG A 11 -24.93 22.52 -5.81
CA ARG A 11 -26.27 21.92 -5.87
C ARG A 11 -27.01 22.21 -7.17
N THR A 12 -26.70 23.31 -7.84
CA THR A 12 -27.27 23.64 -9.14
C THR A 12 -26.65 22.80 -10.25
N ILE A 13 -25.36 22.46 -10.13
CA ILE A 13 -24.59 21.69 -11.12
C ILE A 13 -24.79 20.18 -10.95
N PHE A 14 -24.68 19.67 -9.71
CA PHE A 14 -24.71 18.24 -9.38
C PHE A 14 -26.09 17.77 -8.85
N GLY A 15 -27.04 18.68 -8.65
CA GLY A 15 -28.32 18.35 -8.01
C GLY A 15 -28.24 18.22 -6.49
N ARG A 16 -29.41 18.13 -5.83
CA ARG A 16 -29.54 18.25 -4.37
C ARG A 16 -28.83 17.13 -3.59
N HIS A 17 -28.85 15.91 -4.11
CA HIS A 17 -28.38 14.71 -3.40
C HIS A 17 -26.93 14.33 -3.72
N GLU A 18 -26.41 14.74 -4.87
CA GLU A 18 -25.03 14.43 -5.28
C GLU A 18 -24.04 15.56 -4.93
N ALA A 19 -24.55 16.74 -4.55
CA ALA A 19 -23.71 17.85 -4.17
C ALA A 19 -22.93 17.57 -2.87
N PRO A 20 -21.62 17.85 -2.84
CA PRO A 20 -20.80 17.70 -1.65
C PRO A 20 -21.32 18.52 -0.46
N SER A 21 -21.23 17.94 0.73
CA SER A 21 -21.62 18.61 1.96
C SER A 21 -20.66 19.78 2.29
N ALA A 22 -21.15 20.79 3.00
CA ALA A 22 -20.33 21.93 3.41
C ALA A 22 -19.06 21.52 4.20
N PRO A 23 -19.11 20.53 5.12
CA PRO A 23 -17.90 19.99 5.76
C PRO A 23 -16.94 19.31 4.77
N GLY A 24 -17.47 18.59 3.77
CA GLY A 24 -16.69 17.94 2.72
C GLY A 24 -15.91 18.95 1.89
N ILE A 25 -16.55 20.04 1.46
CA ILE A 25 -15.91 21.12 0.71
C ILE A 25 -14.81 21.79 1.54
N ARG A 26 -15.04 22.02 2.85
CA ARG A 26 -14.00 22.58 3.73
C ARG A 26 -12.79 21.66 3.86
N LYS A 27 -13.02 20.36 4.07
CA LYS A 27 -11.96 19.36 4.16
C LYS A 27 -11.16 19.30 2.84
N PHE A 28 -11.86 19.35 1.71
CA PHE A 28 -11.25 19.37 0.38
C PHE A 28 -10.41 20.64 0.17
N LEU A 29 -10.96 21.83 0.40
CA LEU A 29 -10.24 23.10 0.24
C LEU A 29 -9.02 23.20 1.16
N ARG A 30 -9.13 22.71 2.40
CA ARG A 30 -8.00 22.63 3.32
C ARG A 30 -6.89 21.75 2.76
N LYS A 31 -7.24 20.55 2.29
CA LYS A 31 -6.30 19.61 1.69
C LYS A 31 -5.63 20.16 0.43
N VAL A 32 -6.39 20.81 -0.45
CA VAL A 32 -5.84 21.47 -1.65
C VAL A 32 -4.88 22.59 -1.27
N ARG A 33 -5.19 23.38 -0.23
CA ARG A 33 -4.30 24.45 0.24
C ARG A 33 -3.02 23.91 0.89
N GLU A 34 -3.11 22.83 1.65
CA GLU A 34 -1.98 22.25 2.39
C GLU A 34 -1.05 21.43 1.50
N THR A 35 -1.60 20.61 0.60
CA THR A 35 -0.82 19.64 -0.20
C THR A 35 -0.75 20.01 -1.69
N GLY A 36 -1.60 20.93 -2.17
CA GLY A 36 -1.72 21.25 -3.61
C GLY A 36 -2.39 20.14 -4.43
N MET A 37 -2.82 19.05 -3.80
CA MET A 37 -3.31 17.86 -4.49
C MET A 37 -4.83 17.74 -4.46
N LEU A 38 -5.41 17.51 -5.65
CA LEU A 38 -6.85 17.28 -5.81
C LEU A 38 -7.22 15.85 -5.39
N MET A 39 -6.36 14.87 -5.65
CA MET A 39 -6.59 13.46 -5.33
C MET A 39 -6.31 13.16 -3.86
N ASP A 40 -7.09 12.25 -3.26
CA ASP A 40 -6.82 11.78 -1.90
C ASP A 40 -5.49 11.04 -1.84
N ASN A 41 -4.72 11.32 -0.78
CA ASN A 41 -3.53 10.54 -0.49
C ASN A 41 -3.97 9.09 -0.37
N ARG A 42 -3.35 8.20 -1.16
CA ARG A 42 -3.55 6.76 -1.00
C ARG A 42 -3.35 6.46 0.49
N SER A 43 -4.34 5.81 1.08
CA SER A 43 -4.30 5.36 2.46
C SER A 43 -2.93 4.75 2.74
N HIS A 44 -2.33 5.10 3.89
CA HIS A 44 -0.95 4.74 4.19
C HIS A 44 -0.68 3.27 3.85
N PRO A 45 0.43 2.97 3.15
CA PRO A 45 0.77 1.58 2.86
C PRO A 45 0.79 0.83 4.17
N ARG A 46 0.00 -0.25 4.24
CA ARG A 46 -0.12 -1.06 5.43
C ARG A 46 1.22 -1.74 5.66
N ASP A 47 1.92 -1.37 6.74
CA ASP A 47 3.19 -1.97 7.10
C ASP A 47 3.02 -3.48 7.27
N ARG A 48 3.74 -4.26 6.46
CA ARG A 48 3.67 -5.72 6.49
C ARG A 48 4.67 -6.22 7.51
N LEU A 49 4.18 -6.52 8.72
CA LEU A 49 4.96 -7.09 9.85
C LEU A 49 5.87 -8.28 9.47
N VAL A 50 5.50 -9.06 8.45
CA VAL A 50 6.27 -10.25 8.04
C VAL A 50 7.41 -9.92 7.06
N SER A 51 7.38 -8.76 6.41
CA SER A 51 8.44 -8.32 5.49
C SER A 51 9.23 -7.14 6.06
N THR A 52 9.58 -7.23 7.35
CA THR A 52 10.60 -6.35 7.94
C THR A 52 11.91 -6.53 7.16
N ALA A 53 12.67 -5.46 6.98
CA ALA A 53 13.94 -5.47 6.24
C ALA A 53 14.89 -6.60 6.70
N GLU A 54 14.92 -6.88 8.01
CA GLU A 54 15.69 -7.98 8.60
C GLU A 54 15.28 -9.37 8.07
N ARG A 55 13.98 -9.64 7.98
CA ARG A 55 13.47 -10.92 7.46
C ARG A 55 13.76 -11.07 5.97
N ILE A 56 13.66 -9.97 5.21
CA ILE A 56 14.02 -9.97 3.79
C ILE A 56 15.52 -10.30 3.64
N ALA A 57 16.38 -9.66 4.43
CA ALA A 57 17.82 -9.89 4.39
C ALA A 57 18.18 -11.34 4.75
N ALA A 58 17.59 -11.90 5.81
CA ALA A 58 17.80 -13.29 6.20
C ALA A 58 17.39 -14.28 5.11
N VAL A 59 16.22 -14.06 4.47
CA VAL A 59 15.77 -14.91 3.35
C VAL A 59 16.68 -14.75 2.13
N ALA A 60 17.12 -13.53 1.82
CA ALA A 60 18.04 -13.26 0.71
C ALA A 60 19.40 -13.95 0.90
N GLN A 61 19.91 -13.93 2.13
CA GLN A 61 21.16 -14.60 2.49
C GLN A 61 21.03 -16.12 2.37
N SER A 62 19.96 -16.68 2.94
CA SER A 62 19.65 -18.11 2.85
C SER A 62 19.55 -18.58 1.38
N VAL A 63 18.96 -17.77 0.48
CA VAL A 63 18.89 -18.09 -0.95
C VAL A 63 20.26 -18.07 -1.61
N ARG A 64 21.12 -17.09 -1.26
CA ARG A 64 22.49 -17.01 -1.78
C ARG A 64 23.35 -18.19 -1.36
N GLU A 65 23.27 -18.59 -0.09
CA GLU A 65 24.05 -19.71 0.44
C GLU A 65 23.63 -21.05 -0.17
N ASN A 66 22.33 -21.25 -0.35
CA ASN A 66 21.78 -22.52 -0.78
C ASN A 66 20.62 -22.33 -1.78
N PRO A 67 20.90 -22.09 -3.07
CA PRO A 67 19.87 -21.76 -4.06
C PRO A 67 18.93 -22.94 -4.37
N ARG A 68 19.43 -24.17 -4.25
CA ARG A 68 18.69 -25.40 -4.59
C ARG A 68 17.67 -25.85 -3.55
N ILE A 69 17.67 -25.24 -2.36
CA ILE A 69 16.74 -25.62 -1.29
C ILE A 69 15.31 -25.23 -1.67
N SER A 70 14.40 -26.20 -1.60
CA SER A 70 12.98 -25.99 -1.87
C SER A 70 12.38 -24.93 -0.93
N THR A 71 11.39 -24.19 -1.42
CA THR A 71 10.66 -23.21 -0.61
C THR A 71 10.02 -23.83 0.64
N ARG A 72 9.63 -25.11 0.56
CA ARG A 72 9.07 -25.85 1.70
C ARG A 72 10.11 -26.03 2.80
N HIS A 73 11.30 -26.52 2.47
CA HIS A 73 12.37 -26.73 3.43
C HIS A 73 12.90 -25.39 3.97
N ARG A 74 13.02 -24.38 3.10
CA ARG A 74 13.41 -23.02 3.51
C ARG A 74 12.43 -22.39 4.47
N ALA A 75 11.14 -22.69 4.41
CA ALA A 75 10.16 -22.16 5.36
C ALA A 75 10.18 -22.84 6.74
N GLN A 76 10.94 -23.93 6.91
CA GLN A 76 11.11 -24.57 8.22
C GLN A 76 12.25 -23.95 9.05
N GLN A 77 13.20 -23.29 8.40
CA GLN A 77 14.38 -22.70 9.05
C GLN A 77 14.07 -21.37 9.76
N PRO A 78 13.45 -20.38 9.10
CA PRO A 78 12.88 -19.23 9.77
C PRO A 78 11.45 -19.59 10.19
N ASN A 79 11.01 -19.18 11.38
CA ASN A 79 9.63 -19.32 11.84
C ASN A 79 8.69 -18.38 11.03
N ILE A 80 8.59 -18.61 9.72
CA ILE A 80 7.89 -17.81 8.72
C ILE A 80 6.97 -18.75 7.95
N SER A 81 5.71 -18.36 7.81
CA SER A 81 4.77 -19.16 7.03
C SER A 81 5.19 -19.27 5.56
N ARG A 82 4.91 -20.42 4.93
CA ARG A 82 5.20 -20.67 3.51
C ARG A 82 4.64 -19.58 2.57
N THR A 83 3.47 -19.04 2.90
CA THR A 83 2.82 -17.97 2.13
C THR A 83 3.60 -16.65 2.20
N SER A 84 4.14 -16.33 3.37
CA SER A 84 4.98 -15.15 3.56
C SER A 84 6.34 -15.31 2.89
N LEU A 85 6.97 -16.48 3.00
CA LEU A 85 8.22 -16.77 2.29
C LEU A 85 8.04 -16.64 0.77
N ARG A 86 6.94 -17.18 0.21
CA ARG A 86 6.60 -17.02 -1.20
C ARG A 86 6.46 -15.54 -1.59
N ARG A 87 5.82 -14.72 -0.75
CA ARG A 87 5.67 -13.28 -1.02
C ARG A 87 7.02 -12.56 -0.99
N ILE A 88 7.88 -12.83 0.00
CA ILE A 88 9.23 -12.25 0.09
C ILE A 88 10.02 -12.59 -1.17
N LEU A 89 10.01 -13.86 -1.58
CA LEU A 89 10.70 -14.30 -2.80
C LEU A 89 10.18 -13.58 -4.05
N HIS A 90 8.87 -13.52 -4.27
CA HIS A 90 8.31 -12.97 -5.52
C HIS A 90 8.15 -11.45 -5.55
N LYS A 91 7.82 -10.80 -4.43
CA LYS A 91 7.50 -9.37 -4.37
C LYS A 91 8.67 -8.52 -3.92
N ASP A 92 9.47 -9.01 -2.99
CA ASP A 92 10.54 -8.22 -2.38
C ASP A 92 11.90 -8.55 -3.04
N LEU A 93 12.14 -9.83 -3.39
CA LEU A 93 13.38 -10.28 -4.02
C LEU A 93 13.27 -10.48 -5.55
N GLY A 94 12.06 -10.47 -6.12
CA GLY A 94 11.84 -10.68 -7.55
C GLY A 94 12.25 -12.07 -8.07
N LEU A 95 12.41 -13.04 -7.18
CA LEU A 95 12.80 -14.41 -7.49
C LEU A 95 11.56 -15.24 -7.84
N PHE A 96 11.52 -15.72 -9.08
CA PHE A 96 10.49 -16.65 -9.54
C PHE A 96 11.05 -18.06 -9.51
N ALA A 97 10.26 -19.03 -9.01
CA ALA A 97 10.67 -20.40 -8.70
C ALA A 97 11.32 -21.22 -9.85
N TYR A 98 11.41 -20.66 -11.06
CA TYR A 98 12.04 -21.26 -12.23
C TYR A 98 13.43 -20.65 -12.56
N LYS A 99 13.84 -19.56 -11.90
CA LYS A 99 15.10 -18.83 -12.17
C LYS A 99 16.15 -19.00 -11.07
N LEU A 100 16.07 -20.07 -10.29
CA LEU A 100 17.17 -20.46 -9.40
C LEU A 100 18.17 -21.26 -10.25
N GLN A 101 19.26 -20.59 -10.67
CA GLN A 101 20.42 -21.19 -11.34
C GLN A 101 21.18 -22.12 -10.39
#